data_AF-A0A357K3Z4-F1
#
_entry.id   AF-A0A357K3Z4-F1
#
_cell.length_a   1.000
_cell.length_b   1.000
_cell.length_c   1.000
_cell.angle_alpha   90.00
_cell.angle_beta   90.00
_cell.angle_gamma   90.00
#
_symmetry.space_group_name_H-M   'P 1'
#
loop_
_entity.id
_entity.type
_entity.pdbx_description
1 polymer ?
#
loop_
_entity_poly.entity_id
_entity_poly.type
_entity_poly.pdbx_seq_one_letter_code
_entity_poly.pdbx_strand_id
1 'polypeptide(L)'
;MKRFLTFSSALFAACLMTTQLLGQCTADFDFGDASLGVSPNPELGEQFEPGVVGQSYEDILHILLPQLVLEIDPTLPFFPTTPLDSASLSSVVLVDLNDTLSTTTLEAVGLQVICNNNGDSGNPCSFLGGNQYCASLTGTPSVQGSYRVDIYVTGWVTVFGFPFSQEQVFGSFILDLGELGCADEEAINYNPNAVVDDGSCLLDTCLGDVDGDNSVTVSDLLEILAEFGCTEGCSTDISGDGSTTVVDLLELLSVFGSSCS
;
A
#
# COMPACT_ATOMS: atom_id res chain seq x y z
N MET A 1 51.38 32.57 49.13
CA MET A 1 50.27 31.89 49.84
C MET A 1 49.06 32.79 49.73
N LYS A 2 47.90 32.45 49.16
CA LYS A 2 47.26 31.22 48.70
C LYS A 2 46.43 31.56 47.43
N ARG A 3 46.43 30.67 46.45
CA ARG A 3 45.44 30.65 45.35
C ARG A 3 44.08 30.22 45.93
N PHE A 4 43.00 30.87 45.54
CA PHE A 4 41.63 30.38 45.76
C PHE A 4 40.97 30.20 44.38
N LEU A 5 40.70 28.93 44.05
CA LEU A 5 39.79 28.49 43.01
C LEU A 5 38.36 28.52 43.57
N THR A 6 37.38 28.99 42.79
CA THR A 6 35.97 28.51 42.85
C THR A 6 35.31 28.79 41.49
N PHE A 7 35.18 27.76 40.65
CA PHE A 7 33.95 27.00 40.31
C PHE A 7 32.95 27.76 39.42
N SER A 8 33.10 27.57 38.10
CA SER A 8 32.09 27.91 37.08
C SER A 8 31.01 26.83 37.07
N SER A 9 29.77 27.21 37.38
CA SER A 9 28.60 26.35 37.28
C SER A 9 28.12 26.29 35.83
N ALA A 10 28.50 25.22 35.12
CA ALA A 10 27.91 24.90 33.81
C ALA A 10 26.48 24.38 34.03
N LEU A 11 25.49 25.14 33.54
CA LEU A 11 24.09 24.75 33.49
C LEU A 11 23.95 23.67 32.40
N PHE A 12 23.87 22.40 32.79
CA PHE A 12 23.57 21.30 31.87
C PHE A 12 22.07 21.35 31.56
N ALA A 13 21.71 21.86 30.39
CA ALA A 13 20.34 21.74 29.86
C ALA A 13 20.11 20.26 29.51
N ALA A 14 19.38 19.55 30.35
CA ALA A 14 18.89 18.20 30.05
C ALA A 14 17.86 18.32 28.92
N CYS A 15 18.26 17.97 27.70
CA CYS A 15 17.35 17.76 26.58
C CYS A 15 16.47 16.56 26.94
N LEU A 16 15.19 16.80 27.27
CA LEU A 16 14.19 15.75 27.35
C LEU A 16 14.02 15.18 25.94
N MET A 17 14.73 14.07 25.66
CA MET A 17 14.36 13.22 24.54
C MET A 17 13.05 12.53 24.93
N THR A 18 11.94 13.05 24.44
CA THR A 18 10.70 12.29 24.37
C THR A 18 10.98 11.11 23.46
N THR A 19 11.18 9.93 24.05
CA THR A 19 11.11 8.67 23.31
C THR A 19 9.73 8.64 22.68
N GLN A 20 9.67 8.77 21.36
CA GLN A 20 8.45 8.46 20.62
C GLN A 20 8.16 6.99 20.90
N LEU A 21 7.15 6.75 21.75
CA LEU A 21 6.49 5.46 21.78
C LEU A 21 5.90 5.30 20.38
N LEU A 22 6.50 4.47 19.54
CA LEU A 22 5.86 3.97 18.33
C LEU A 22 4.53 3.35 18.82
N GLY A 23 3.43 4.02 18.53
CA GLY A 23 2.11 3.53 18.91
C GLY A 23 1.90 2.20 18.20
N GLN A 24 1.68 1.14 18.96
CA GLN A 24 1.17 -0.10 18.37
C GLN A 24 -0.19 0.20 17.75
N CYS A 25 -0.56 -0.48 16.67
CA CYS A 25 -1.90 -0.40 16.08
C CYS A 25 -3.00 -0.61 17.14
N THR A 26 -4.19 -0.09 16.88
CA THR A 26 -5.36 -0.32 17.73
C THR A 26 -6.24 -1.41 17.16
N ALA A 27 -6.71 -2.29 18.04
CA ALA A 27 -7.65 -3.35 17.70
C ALA A 27 -9.09 -2.83 17.88
N ASP A 28 -9.51 -1.91 17.01
CA ASP A 28 -10.81 -1.22 17.03
C ASP A 28 -11.54 -1.22 15.67
N PHE A 29 -11.09 -2.06 14.74
CA PHE A 29 -11.70 -2.22 13.42
C PHE A 29 -13.13 -2.75 13.51
N ASP A 30 -14.02 -2.20 12.69
CA ASP A 30 -15.42 -2.63 12.62
C ASP A 30 -15.60 -3.75 11.59
N PHE A 31 -15.64 -5.00 12.07
CA PHE A 31 -15.92 -6.18 11.25
C PHE A 31 -17.42 -6.42 11.01
N GLY A 32 -18.30 -5.52 11.48
CA GLY A 32 -19.74 -5.69 11.42
C GLY A 32 -20.22 -6.94 12.19
N ASP A 33 -21.04 -7.76 11.55
CA ASP A 33 -21.62 -8.98 12.14
C ASP A 33 -20.73 -10.24 11.98
N ALA A 34 -19.50 -10.08 11.47
CA ALA A 34 -18.60 -11.22 11.26
C ALA A 34 -18.08 -11.80 12.60
N SER A 35 -17.82 -13.11 12.64
CA SER A 35 -17.19 -13.79 13.78
C SER A 35 -15.73 -14.20 13.55
N LEU A 36 -15.25 -14.05 12.31
CA LEU A 36 -13.89 -14.28 11.86
C LEU A 36 -13.62 -13.30 10.71
N GLY A 37 -12.42 -12.71 10.66
CA GLY A 37 -12.07 -11.81 9.57
C GLY A 37 -10.66 -11.27 9.65
N VAL A 38 -10.21 -10.73 8.52
CA VAL A 38 -8.99 -9.93 8.40
C VAL A 38 -9.31 -8.68 7.57
N SER A 39 -8.63 -7.57 7.84
CA SER A 39 -8.65 -6.38 6.98
C SER A 39 -7.24 -5.78 6.91
N PRO A 40 -6.67 -5.52 5.72
CA PRO A 40 -7.24 -5.80 4.40
C PRO A 40 -7.59 -7.29 4.21
N ASN A 41 -8.61 -7.58 3.40
CA ASN A 41 -9.04 -8.92 3.04
C ASN A 41 -8.71 -9.25 1.55
N PRO A 42 -7.72 -10.12 1.29
CA PRO A 42 -7.32 -10.46 -0.07
C PRO A 42 -8.38 -11.28 -0.83
N GLU A 43 -9.31 -11.94 -0.12
CA GLU A 43 -10.46 -12.60 -0.77
C GLU A 43 -11.46 -11.61 -1.37
N LEU A 44 -11.47 -10.37 -0.87
CA LEU A 44 -12.27 -9.26 -1.39
C LEU A 44 -11.48 -8.35 -2.34
N GLY A 45 -10.21 -8.68 -2.61
CA GLY A 45 -9.32 -7.88 -3.45
C GLY A 45 -8.65 -6.72 -2.73
N GLU A 46 -8.81 -6.60 -1.41
CA GLU A 46 -8.10 -5.62 -0.60
C GLU A 46 -6.65 -6.09 -0.39
N GLN A 47 -5.69 -5.17 -0.49
CA GLN A 47 -4.26 -5.45 -0.39
C GLN A 47 -3.62 -4.50 0.62
N PHE A 48 -2.33 -4.70 0.91
CA PHE A 48 -1.56 -3.67 1.59
C PHE A 48 -1.36 -2.47 0.65
N GLU A 49 -1.32 -1.27 1.23
CA GLU A 49 -0.99 -0.07 0.48
C GLU A 49 0.46 -0.15 -0.06
N PRO A 50 0.75 0.42 -1.24
CA PRO A 50 2.11 0.41 -1.77
C PRO A 50 3.08 1.22 -0.90
N GLY A 51 4.32 0.73 -0.79
CA GLY A 51 5.39 1.37 -0.02
C GLY A 51 6.42 2.07 -0.90
N VAL A 52 6.78 3.31 -0.54
CA VAL A 52 7.84 4.06 -1.23
C VAL A 52 9.21 3.79 -0.58
N VAL A 53 10.17 3.35 -1.37
CA VAL A 53 11.55 3.07 -0.96
C VAL A 53 12.21 4.33 -0.39
N GLY A 54 12.83 4.15 0.78
CA GLY A 54 13.46 5.22 1.55
C GLY A 54 12.50 6.09 2.36
N GLN A 55 11.19 5.84 2.31
CA GLN A 55 10.19 6.54 3.12
C GLN A 55 9.65 5.67 4.25
N SER A 56 9.11 6.29 5.30
CA SER A 56 8.44 5.55 6.37
C SER A 56 7.20 4.88 5.83
N TYR A 57 7.06 3.58 6.11
CA TYR A 57 5.92 2.76 5.75
C TYR A 57 5.21 2.28 7.02
N GLU A 58 3.90 2.32 7.01
CA GLU A 58 3.05 1.69 8.01
C GLU A 58 1.73 1.29 7.37
N ASP A 59 1.36 0.02 7.53
CA ASP A 59 0.04 -0.49 7.21
C ASP A 59 -0.40 -1.48 8.29
N ILE A 60 -1.70 -1.60 8.54
CA ILE A 60 -2.25 -2.33 9.68
C ILE A 60 -3.11 -3.49 9.19
N LEU A 61 -2.70 -4.70 9.56
CA LEU A 61 -3.52 -5.89 9.44
C LEU A 61 -4.40 -6.01 10.70
N HIS A 62 -5.70 -5.78 10.55
CA HIS A 62 -6.71 -6.05 11.56
C HIS A 62 -7.12 -7.51 11.51
N ILE A 63 -7.31 -8.12 12.68
CA ILE A 63 -7.57 -9.56 12.83
C ILE A 63 -8.74 -9.75 13.79
N LEU A 64 -9.76 -10.49 13.37
CA LEU A 64 -10.84 -10.97 14.23
C LEU A 64 -10.77 -12.49 14.32
N LEU A 65 -10.57 -13.02 15.53
CA LEU A 65 -10.52 -14.46 15.77
C LEU A 65 -11.83 -14.97 16.39
N PRO A 66 -12.40 -16.07 15.88
CA PRO A 66 -13.60 -16.65 16.46
C PRO A 66 -13.29 -17.29 17.81
N GLN A 67 -14.33 -17.50 18.62
CA GLN A 67 -14.19 -18.18 19.90
C GLN A 67 -13.99 -19.69 19.71
N LEU A 68 -14.58 -20.28 18.68
CA LEU A 68 -14.57 -21.72 18.42
C LEU A 68 -13.72 -22.06 17.20
N VAL A 69 -12.92 -23.13 17.31
CA VAL A 69 -12.03 -23.54 16.20
C VAL A 69 -12.79 -23.96 14.94
N LEU A 70 -13.99 -24.52 15.10
CA LEU A 70 -14.81 -24.97 13.96
C LEU A 70 -15.44 -23.82 13.16
N GLU A 71 -15.37 -22.57 13.66
CA GLU A 71 -15.75 -21.39 12.86
C GLU A 71 -14.67 -21.03 11.84
N ILE A 72 -13.42 -21.43 12.06
CA ILE A 72 -12.33 -21.29 11.09
C ILE A 72 -12.49 -22.32 9.98
N ASP A 73 -12.62 -23.59 10.38
CA ASP A 73 -12.83 -24.70 9.46
C ASP A 73 -13.75 -25.75 10.10
N PRO A 74 -15.00 -25.89 9.60
CA PRO A 74 -15.98 -26.83 10.15
C PRO A 74 -15.64 -28.29 9.85
N THR A 75 -14.64 -28.57 9.00
CA THR A 75 -14.21 -29.93 8.65
C THR A 75 -13.20 -30.52 9.65
N LEU A 76 -12.66 -29.69 10.55
CA LEU A 76 -11.69 -30.13 11.55
C LEU A 76 -12.31 -31.16 12.51
N PRO A 77 -11.56 -32.19 12.95
CA PRO A 77 -12.06 -33.28 13.78
C PRO A 77 -12.16 -32.89 15.27
N PHE A 78 -12.72 -31.72 15.58
CA PHE A 78 -12.92 -31.22 16.94
C PHE A 78 -14.39 -31.27 17.37
N PHE A 79 -14.64 -31.16 18.68
CA PHE A 79 -16.01 -31.04 19.17
C PHE A 79 -16.57 -29.65 18.81
N PRO A 80 -17.90 -29.51 18.62
CA PRO A 80 -18.53 -28.22 18.31
C PRO A 80 -18.29 -27.11 19.33
N THR A 81 -17.89 -27.48 20.54
CA THR A 81 -17.61 -26.55 21.65
C THR A 81 -16.12 -26.38 21.91
N THR A 82 -15.24 -26.90 21.05
CA THR A 82 -13.78 -26.77 21.22
C THR A 82 -13.38 -25.30 21.01
N PRO A 83 -12.89 -24.60 22.05
CA PRO A 83 -12.44 -23.23 21.90
C PRO A 83 -11.15 -23.16 21.08
N LEU A 84 -10.99 -22.09 20.30
CA LEU A 84 -9.68 -21.65 19.87
C LEU A 84 -8.94 -21.11 21.10
N ASP A 85 -7.79 -21.70 21.44
CA ASP A 85 -7.01 -21.25 22.59
C ASP A 85 -6.23 -19.99 22.21
N SER A 86 -5.34 -20.12 21.23
CA SER A 86 -4.62 -18.98 20.66
C SER A 86 -4.23 -19.21 19.21
N ALA A 87 -4.00 -18.12 18.48
CA ALA A 87 -3.31 -18.11 17.20
C ALA A 87 -2.03 -17.28 17.36
N SER A 88 -0.89 -17.82 16.95
CA SER A 88 0.41 -17.14 17.12
C SER A 88 1.12 -17.01 15.79
N LEU A 89 1.63 -15.83 15.49
CA LEU A 89 2.46 -15.59 14.31
C LEU A 89 3.73 -16.46 14.41
N SER A 90 3.93 -17.33 13.42
CA SER A 90 5.16 -18.13 13.28
C SER A 90 6.23 -17.35 12.52
N SER A 91 5.89 -16.89 11.31
CA SER A 91 6.80 -16.16 10.43
C SER A 91 6.03 -15.43 9.33
N VAL A 92 6.69 -14.48 8.69
CA VAL A 92 6.23 -13.85 7.45
C VAL A 92 7.30 -14.07 6.39
N VAL A 93 6.89 -14.57 5.22
CA VAL A 93 7.77 -14.81 4.09
C VAL A 93 7.29 -13.97 2.91
N LEU A 94 8.21 -13.27 2.28
CA LEU A 94 7.96 -12.55 1.04
C LEU A 94 8.39 -13.40 -0.14
N VAL A 95 7.51 -13.61 -1.10
CA VAL A 95 7.79 -14.31 -2.35
C VAL A 95 7.78 -13.30 -3.49
N ASP A 96 8.88 -13.19 -4.21
CA ASP A 96 8.98 -12.26 -5.34
C ASP A 96 8.03 -12.70 -6.47
N LEU A 97 7.18 -11.78 -6.95
CA LEU A 97 6.24 -12.09 -8.02
C LEU A 97 6.91 -12.16 -9.41
N ASN A 98 8.07 -11.52 -9.58
CA ASN A 98 8.86 -11.62 -10.82
C ASN A 98 9.68 -12.91 -10.87
N ASP A 99 10.02 -13.48 -9.72
CA ASP A 99 10.64 -14.80 -9.58
C ASP A 99 10.05 -15.56 -8.39
N THR A 100 8.98 -16.31 -8.65
CA THR A 100 8.23 -17.05 -7.60
C THR A 100 9.04 -18.13 -6.86
N LEU A 101 10.26 -18.43 -7.29
CA LEU A 101 11.19 -19.33 -6.57
C LEU A 101 12.09 -18.57 -5.60
N SER A 102 12.15 -17.24 -5.72
CA SER A 102 12.89 -16.35 -4.85
C SER A 102 12.02 -15.95 -3.65
N THR A 103 12.57 -16.13 -2.45
CA THR A 103 11.92 -15.72 -1.20
C THR A 103 12.86 -14.85 -0.38
N THR A 104 12.30 -13.91 0.34
CA THR A 104 13.01 -12.99 1.23
C THR A 104 12.23 -12.76 2.51
N THR A 105 12.80 -12.02 3.47
CA THR A 105 12.15 -11.67 4.73
C THR A 105 11.79 -10.19 4.77
N LEU A 106 10.91 -9.81 5.70
CA LEU A 106 10.54 -8.42 5.91
C LEU A 106 11.78 -7.55 6.22
N GLU A 107 12.68 -8.05 7.07
CA GLU A 107 13.86 -7.29 7.49
C GLU A 107 14.80 -7.02 6.32
N ALA A 108 14.89 -7.96 5.37
CA ALA A 108 15.72 -7.82 4.18
C ALA A 108 15.21 -6.74 3.23
N VAL A 109 13.90 -6.45 3.24
CA VAL A 109 13.31 -5.33 2.50
C VAL A 109 13.17 -4.06 3.36
N GLY A 110 13.61 -4.06 4.61
CA GLY A 110 13.58 -2.90 5.52
C GLY A 110 12.27 -2.74 6.31
N LEU A 111 11.47 -3.79 6.41
CA LEU A 111 10.19 -3.84 7.11
C LEU A 111 10.25 -4.80 8.30
N GLN A 112 9.25 -4.69 9.18
CA GLN A 112 9.04 -5.58 10.32
C GLN A 112 7.55 -5.60 10.69
N VAL A 113 7.15 -6.59 11.47
CA VAL A 113 5.80 -6.66 12.05
C VAL A 113 5.84 -6.30 13.52
N ILE A 114 4.94 -5.41 13.94
CA ILE A 114 4.68 -5.07 15.34
C ILE A 114 3.23 -5.46 15.66
N CYS A 115 3.05 -6.50 16.46
CA CYS A 115 1.73 -6.94 16.88
C CYS A 115 1.23 -6.20 18.13
N ASN A 116 -0.09 -6.09 18.23
CA ASN A 116 -0.79 -5.72 19.46
C ASN A 116 -1.79 -6.81 19.84
N ASN A 117 -1.49 -7.54 20.92
CA ASN A 117 -2.37 -8.54 21.50
C ASN A 117 -3.21 -8.01 22.69
N ASN A 118 -3.34 -6.69 22.84
CA ASN A 118 -4.03 -6.04 23.97
C ASN A 118 -3.46 -6.39 25.36
N GLY A 119 -2.24 -6.95 25.44
CA GLY A 119 -1.63 -7.41 26.68
C GLY A 119 -2.14 -8.77 27.16
N ASP A 120 -2.87 -9.51 26.31
CA ASP A 120 -3.47 -10.80 26.66
C ASP A 120 -2.44 -11.90 26.94
N SER A 121 -1.25 -11.78 26.36
CA SER A 121 -0.17 -12.75 26.55
C SER A 121 1.22 -12.10 26.57
N GLY A 122 2.20 -12.85 27.09
CA GLY A 122 3.61 -12.42 27.11
C GLY A 122 4.29 -12.43 25.73
N ASN A 123 3.66 -13.03 24.72
CA ASN A 123 4.12 -12.96 23.33
C ASN A 123 3.23 -11.95 22.57
N PRO A 124 3.78 -10.82 22.10
CA PRO A 124 2.98 -9.76 21.49
C PRO A 124 2.22 -10.20 20.22
N CYS A 125 2.70 -11.24 19.53
CA CYS A 125 2.06 -11.80 18.33
C CYS A 125 1.31 -13.11 18.61
N SER A 126 0.82 -13.29 19.83
CA SER A 126 -0.04 -14.40 20.22
C SER A 126 -1.39 -13.87 20.70
N PHE A 127 -2.44 -14.31 20.00
CA PHE A 127 -3.80 -13.77 20.01
C PHE A 127 -4.77 -14.82 20.53
N LEU A 128 -5.68 -14.48 21.44
CA LEU A 128 -6.65 -15.43 22.01
C LEU A 128 -7.89 -15.54 21.13
N GLY A 129 -8.59 -16.68 21.17
CA GLY A 129 -9.87 -16.81 20.47
C GLY A 129 -10.97 -15.90 21.03
N GLY A 130 -11.86 -15.42 20.16
CA GLY A 130 -13.05 -14.63 20.52
C GLY A 130 -12.81 -13.13 20.67
N ASN A 131 -11.65 -12.63 20.24
CA ASN A 131 -11.26 -11.23 20.35
C ASN A 131 -10.74 -10.70 19.00
N GLN A 132 -10.57 -9.38 18.95
CA GLN A 132 -9.90 -8.70 17.83
C GLN A 132 -8.52 -8.17 18.22
N TYR A 133 -7.65 -8.13 17.24
CA TYR A 133 -6.24 -7.76 17.35
C TYR A 133 -5.79 -7.02 16.11
N CYS A 134 -4.53 -6.61 16.10
CA CYS A 134 -3.91 -6.03 14.92
C CYS A 134 -2.40 -6.29 14.89
N ALA A 135 -1.83 -6.16 13.69
CA ALA A 135 -0.40 -6.19 13.46
C ALA A 135 -0.01 -5.10 12.45
N SER A 136 0.86 -4.18 12.86
CA SER A 136 1.42 -3.17 11.96
C SER A 136 2.58 -3.77 11.17
N LEU A 137 2.50 -3.74 9.83
CA LEU A 137 3.64 -3.87 8.95
C LEU A 137 4.29 -2.48 8.83
N THR A 138 5.49 -2.31 9.37
CA THR A 138 6.12 -0.98 9.47
C THR A 138 7.61 -1.02 9.18
N GLY A 139 8.18 0.12 8.78
CA GLY A 139 9.62 0.28 8.62
C GLY A 139 9.97 1.33 7.58
N THR A 140 11.06 1.11 6.87
CA THR A 140 11.49 1.96 5.76
C THR A 140 11.95 1.03 4.65
N PRO A 141 11.12 0.81 3.61
CA PRO A 141 11.48 -0.07 2.51
C PRO A 141 12.83 0.33 1.92
N SER A 142 13.71 -0.65 1.73
CA SER A 142 15.07 -0.42 1.23
C SER A 142 15.33 -1.08 -0.13
N VAL A 143 14.37 -1.88 -0.60
CA VAL A 143 14.44 -2.65 -1.83
C VAL A 143 13.11 -2.48 -2.58
N GLN A 144 13.20 -2.31 -3.90
CA GLN A 144 12.04 -2.28 -4.79
C GLN A 144 11.64 -3.71 -5.18
N GLY A 145 10.34 -3.95 -5.38
CA GLY A 145 9.82 -5.23 -5.84
C GLY A 145 8.35 -5.39 -5.52
N SER A 146 7.73 -6.38 -6.17
CA SER A 146 6.36 -6.81 -5.90
C SER A 146 6.40 -8.17 -5.23
N TYR A 147 5.82 -8.28 -4.04
CA TYR A 147 5.93 -9.47 -3.20
C TYR A 147 4.56 -10.02 -2.84
N ARG A 148 4.39 -11.33 -2.93
CA ARG A 148 3.34 -12.03 -2.20
C ARG A 148 3.77 -12.21 -0.74
N VAL A 149 2.93 -11.79 0.18
CA VAL A 149 3.17 -11.94 1.62
C VAL A 149 2.47 -13.20 2.12
N ASP A 150 3.27 -14.23 2.46
CA ASP A 150 2.80 -15.47 3.07
C ASP A 150 2.99 -15.38 4.59
N ILE A 151 1.88 -15.34 5.34
CA ILE A 151 1.87 -15.21 6.81
C ILE A 151 1.61 -16.59 7.41
N TYR A 152 2.61 -17.14 8.09
CA TYR A 152 2.50 -18.43 8.77
C TYR A 152 1.99 -18.21 10.19
N VAL A 153 0.88 -18.85 10.54
CA VAL A 153 0.25 -18.75 11.86
C VAL A 153 0.08 -20.15 12.43
N THR A 154 0.49 -20.33 13.67
CA THR A 154 0.21 -21.55 14.44
C THR A 154 -1.03 -21.35 15.31
N GLY A 155 -2.09 -22.08 15.00
CA GLY A 155 -3.29 -22.18 15.84
C GLY A 155 -3.12 -23.24 16.92
N TRP A 156 -3.59 -22.96 18.13
CA TRP A 156 -3.56 -23.82 19.30
C TRP A 156 -4.97 -24.10 19.80
N VAL A 157 -5.20 -25.36 20.17
CA VAL A 157 -6.43 -25.80 20.84
C VAL A 157 -6.06 -26.74 21.98
N THR A 158 -6.89 -26.79 23.02
CA THR A 158 -6.72 -27.76 24.11
C THR A 158 -7.75 -28.88 23.99
N VAL A 159 -7.28 -30.12 23.80
CA VAL A 159 -8.14 -31.31 23.69
C VAL A 159 -7.73 -32.32 24.77
N PHE A 160 -8.69 -32.70 25.61
CA PHE A 160 -8.45 -33.57 26.78
C PHE A 160 -7.33 -33.10 27.73
N GLY A 161 -7.15 -31.77 27.83
CA GLY A 161 -6.11 -31.18 28.69
C GLY A 161 -4.71 -31.20 28.08
N PHE A 162 -4.58 -31.56 26.81
CA PHE A 162 -3.32 -31.50 26.06
C PHE A 162 -3.40 -30.41 24.98
N PRO A 163 -2.36 -29.60 24.81
CA PRO A 163 -2.30 -28.64 23.72
C PRO A 163 -2.03 -29.38 22.40
N PHE A 164 -2.79 -29.01 21.38
CA PHE A 164 -2.58 -29.39 19.99
C PHE A 164 -2.40 -28.13 19.17
N SER A 165 -1.52 -28.19 18.17
CA SER A 165 -1.34 -27.07 17.26
C SER A 165 -1.18 -27.50 15.82
N GLN A 166 -1.53 -26.58 14.94
CA GLN A 166 -1.35 -26.71 13.50
C GLN A 166 -0.91 -25.36 12.95
N GLU A 167 0.11 -25.39 12.11
CA GLU A 167 0.52 -24.23 11.32
C GLU A 167 -0.29 -24.17 10.03
N GLN A 168 -0.73 -22.96 9.70
CA GLN A 168 -1.45 -22.64 8.48
C GLN A 168 -0.84 -21.40 7.86
N VAL A 169 -0.93 -21.32 6.52
CA VAL A 169 -0.56 -20.12 5.79
C VAL A 169 -1.82 -19.31 5.56
N PHE A 170 -1.79 -18.06 6.02
CA PHE A 170 -2.73 -17.03 5.66
C PHE A 170 -2.01 -16.06 4.75
N GLY A 171 -2.57 -15.74 3.60
CA GLY A 171 -1.97 -14.73 2.75
C GLY A 171 -2.11 -15.03 1.27
N SER A 172 -2.72 -14.07 0.59
CA SER A 172 -2.47 -13.78 -0.82
C SER A 172 -2.39 -12.26 -0.93
N PHE A 173 -1.73 -11.65 0.05
CA PHE A 173 -1.49 -10.21 0.07
C PHE A 173 -0.39 -9.88 -0.91
N ILE A 174 -0.56 -8.80 -1.65
CA ILE A 174 0.46 -8.19 -2.47
C ILE A 174 1.00 -6.98 -1.71
N LEU A 175 2.33 -6.85 -1.72
CA LEU A 175 3.06 -5.70 -1.22
C LEU A 175 3.96 -5.19 -2.34
N ASP A 176 3.62 -4.02 -2.86
CA ASP A 176 4.39 -3.34 -3.88
C ASP A 176 5.30 -2.28 -3.25
N LEU A 177 6.61 -2.44 -3.44
CA LEU A 177 7.63 -1.53 -2.95
C LEU A 177 8.32 -0.87 -4.14
N GLY A 178 8.27 0.45 -4.22
CA GLY A 178 8.75 1.18 -5.39
C GLY A 178 9.05 2.65 -5.12
N GLU A 179 8.88 3.48 -6.13
CA GLU A 179 9.16 4.91 -6.05
C GLU A 179 7.87 5.72 -6.25
N LEU A 180 7.98 7.03 -6.01
CA LEU A 180 7.00 8.00 -6.50
C LEU A 180 7.31 8.30 -7.96
N GLY A 181 6.27 8.48 -8.76
CA GLY A 181 6.39 8.91 -10.16
C GLY A 181 5.08 8.67 -10.89
N CYS A 182 5.08 8.89 -12.20
CA CYS A 182 3.90 8.59 -12.99
C CYS A 182 3.66 7.07 -13.08
N ALA A 183 2.53 6.61 -12.53
CA ALA A 183 2.11 5.21 -12.57
C ALA A 183 1.23 4.87 -13.79
N ASP A 184 0.88 5.87 -14.61
CA ASP A 184 0.08 5.69 -15.82
C ASP A 184 0.95 5.19 -16.98
N GLU A 185 0.70 3.95 -17.43
CA GLU A 185 1.44 3.31 -18.55
C GLU A 185 1.29 4.08 -19.87
N GLU A 186 0.29 4.94 -19.98
CA GLU A 186 0.00 5.71 -21.18
C GLU A 186 0.81 7.02 -21.24
N ALA A 187 1.30 7.53 -20.10
CA ALA A 187 2.02 8.79 -20.04
C ALA A 187 3.44 8.73 -20.66
N ILE A 188 3.87 9.83 -21.28
CA ILE A 188 5.21 10.01 -21.86
C ILE A 188 6.33 9.77 -20.83
N ASN A 189 6.08 10.15 -19.58
CA ASN A 189 7.00 10.01 -18.46
C ASN A 189 6.61 8.87 -17.51
N TYR A 190 5.88 7.86 -17.98
CA TYR A 190 5.61 6.63 -17.24
C TYR A 190 6.89 6.07 -16.61
N ASN A 191 6.79 5.73 -15.33
CA ASN A 191 7.86 5.07 -14.59
C ASN A 191 7.39 3.66 -14.16
N PRO A 192 7.95 2.57 -14.71
CA PRO A 192 7.55 1.21 -14.34
C PRO A 192 7.89 0.83 -12.89
N ASN A 193 8.69 1.64 -12.20
CA ASN A 193 8.98 1.47 -10.78
C ASN A 193 8.09 2.34 -9.87
N ALA A 194 7.23 3.19 -10.44
CA ALA A 194 6.30 4.00 -9.65
C ALA A 194 5.16 3.13 -9.14
N VAL A 195 5.04 3.04 -7.81
CA VAL A 195 3.96 2.29 -7.13
C VAL A 195 2.92 3.22 -6.52
N VAL A 196 3.23 4.53 -6.47
CA VAL A 196 2.32 5.59 -6.05
C VAL A 196 2.46 6.73 -7.05
N ASP A 197 1.34 7.11 -7.67
CA ASP A 197 1.29 8.25 -8.58
C ASP A 197 1.55 9.56 -7.83
N ASP A 198 2.52 10.34 -8.30
CA ASP A 198 2.84 11.66 -7.75
C ASP A 198 2.16 12.81 -8.50
N GLY A 199 1.31 12.49 -9.48
CA GLY A 199 0.61 13.44 -10.32
C GLY A 199 1.53 14.14 -11.34
N SER A 200 2.73 13.61 -11.56
CA SER A 200 3.66 14.13 -12.57
C SER A 200 3.36 13.63 -13.99
N CYS A 201 2.37 12.75 -14.18
CA CYS A 201 2.04 12.17 -15.47
C CYS A 201 1.83 13.23 -16.56
N LEU A 202 2.64 13.11 -17.62
CA LEU A 202 2.59 13.90 -18.83
C LEU A 202 1.94 13.03 -19.90
N LEU A 203 0.63 13.17 -20.04
CA LEU A 203 -0.09 12.59 -21.17
C LEU A 203 0.33 13.33 -22.44
N ASP A 204 0.47 12.63 -23.55
CA ASP A 204 0.77 13.30 -24.82
C ASP A 204 -0.44 14.17 -25.19
N THR A 205 -0.23 15.49 -25.31
CA THR A 205 -1.20 16.34 -25.99
C THR A 205 -1.19 15.89 -27.44
N CYS A 206 -2.12 15.03 -27.80
CA CYS A 206 -2.17 14.50 -29.14
C CYS A 206 -2.44 15.63 -30.12
N LEU A 207 -1.73 15.57 -31.25
CA LEU A 207 -1.96 16.47 -32.36
C LEU A 207 -3.47 16.48 -32.67
N GLY A 208 -4.12 17.64 -32.61
CA GLY A 208 -5.54 17.79 -32.94
C GLY A 208 -6.54 17.64 -31.79
N ASP A 209 -6.13 17.33 -30.57
CA ASP A 209 -6.96 17.54 -29.37
C ASP A 209 -6.78 18.99 -28.91
N VAL A 210 -7.75 19.83 -29.24
CA VAL A 210 -7.69 21.28 -29.00
C VAL A 210 -8.49 21.68 -27.76
N ASP A 211 -9.42 20.84 -27.31
CA ASP A 211 -10.23 21.09 -26.11
C ASP A 211 -9.68 20.42 -24.83
N GLY A 212 -8.69 19.55 -24.98
CA GLY A 212 -7.92 18.92 -23.91
C GLY A 212 -8.69 17.78 -23.22
N ASP A 213 -9.64 17.14 -23.91
CA ASP A 213 -10.42 16.02 -23.38
C ASP A 213 -9.79 14.64 -23.61
N ASN A 214 -8.56 14.61 -24.14
CA ASN A 214 -7.79 13.43 -24.51
C ASN A 214 -8.45 12.61 -25.63
N SER A 215 -9.23 13.21 -26.53
CA SER A 215 -9.83 12.52 -27.67
C SER A 215 -10.04 13.44 -28.86
N VAL A 216 -9.47 13.09 -30.02
CA VAL A 216 -9.69 13.86 -31.25
C VAL A 216 -11.05 13.52 -31.86
N THR A 217 -12.07 14.33 -31.62
CA THR A 217 -13.45 14.09 -32.03
C THR A 217 -14.07 15.27 -32.77
N VAL A 218 -15.40 15.25 -32.88
CA VAL A 218 -16.17 16.36 -33.44
C VAL A 218 -16.06 17.60 -32.56
N SER A 219 -15.78 17.45 -31.26
CA SER A 219 -15.61 18.58 -30.34
C SER A 219 -14.45 19.48 -30.80
N ASP A 220 -13.29 18.88 -31.04
CA ASP A 220 -12.08 19.54 -31.54
C ASP A 220 -12.28 20.18 -32.91
N LEU A 221 -12.95 19.45 -33.80
CA LEU A 221 -13.30 19.98 -35.12
C LEU A 221 -14.15 21.24 -35.01
N LEU A 222 -15.09 21.29 -34.07
CA LEU A 222 -15.96 22.45 -33.87
C LEU A 222 -15.19 23.65 -33.33
N GLU A 223 -14.16 23.43 -32.51
CA GLU A 223 -13.28 24.51 -32.04
C GLU A 223 -12.42 25.10 -33.17
N ILE A 224 -11.79 24.27 -34.02
CA ILE A 224 -11.08 24.76 -35.22
C ILE A 224 -12.02 25.59 -36.11
N LEU A 225 -13.24 25.11 -36.30
CA LEU A 225 -14.23 25.83 -37.11
C LEU A 225 -14.71 27.12 -36.46
N ALA A 226 -14.66 27.24 -35.14
CA ALA A 226 -15.01 28.47 -34.42
C ALA A 226 -13.94 29.57 -34.61
N GLU A 227 -12.67 29.20 -34.77
CA GLU A 227 -11.55 30.12 -35.04
C GLU A 227 -11.11 30.17 -36.51
N PHE A 228 -11.85 29.53 -37.43
CA PHE A 228 -11.43 29.45 -38.83
C PHE A 228 -11.24 30.84 -39.47
N GLY A 229 -10.03 31.08 -40.00
CA GLY A 229 -9.61 32.37 -40.53
C GLY A 229 -8.96 33.30 -39.51
N CYS A 230 -8.69 32.84 -38.29
CA CYS A 230 -7.86 33.55 -37.32
C CYS A 230 -6.43 33.74 -37.87
N THR A 231 -5.81 34.88 -37.57
CA THR A 231 -4.45 35.25 -38.04
C THR A 231 -3.54 35.83 -36.95
N GLU A 232 -4.02 35.98 -35.72
CA GLU A 232 -3.22 36.43 -34.57
C GLU A 232 -3.80 35.84 -33.28
N GLY A 233 -2.96 35.22 -32.44
CA GLY A 233 -3.35 34.69 -31.14
C GLY A 233 -4.33 33.50 -31.21
N CYS A 234 -4.27 32.71 -32.28
CA CYS A 234 -5.16 31.59 -32.52
C CYS A 234 -4.84 30.44 -31.57
N SER A 235 -5.86 29.90 -30.91
CA SER A 235 -5.71 28.80 -29.97
C SER A 235 -5.70 27.43 -30.67
N THR A 236 -6.29 27.37 -31.87
CA THR A 236 -6.45 26.13 -32.66
C THR A 236 -5.54 26.08 -33.90
N ASP A 237 -4.37 26.74 -33.85
CA ASP A 237 -3.31 26.66 -34.88
C ASP A 237 -2.44 25.43 -34.62
N ILE A 238 -2.80 24.31 -35.25
CA ILE A 238 -2.14 23.01 -35.10
C ILE A 238 -0.83 23.00 -35.89
N SER A 239 -0.80 23.69 -37.04
CA SER A 239 0.35 23.71 -37.94
C SER A 239 1.49 24.62 -37.45
N GLY A 240 1.18 25.51 -36.50
CA GLY A 240 2.11 26.46 -35.90
C GLY A 240 2.52 27.59 -36.85
N ASP A 241 1.70 27.89 -37.87
CA ASP A 241 1.99 28.91 -38.88
C ASP A 241 1.50 30.32 -38.51
N GLY A 242 0.83 30.42 -37.35
CA GLY A 242 0.25 31.64 -36.78
C GLY A 242 -1.19 31.90 -37.22
N SER A 243 -1.83 30.98 -37.94
CA SER A 243 -3.20 31.13 -38.45
C SER A 243 -4.01 29.84 -38.29
N THR A 244 -5.33 29.95 -38.21
CA THR A 244 -6.24 28.78 -38.27
C THR A 244 -6.87 28.69 -39.64
N THR A 245 -6.50 27.68 -40.42
CA THR A 245 -6.87 27.53 -41.83
C THR A 245 -7.25 26.08 -42.18
N VAL A 246 -7.34 25.80 -43.48
CA VAL A 246 -7.56 24.43 -43.99
C VAL A 246 -6.39 23.52 -43.64
N VAL A 247 -5.19 24.06 -43.44
CA VAL A 247 -4.01 23.25 -43.06
C VAL A 247 -4.26 22.59 -41.71
N ASP A 248 -4.66 23.36 -40.70
CA ASP A 248 -4.96 22.87 -39.34
C ASP A 248 -6.12 21.88 -39.34
N LEU A 249 -7.16 22.18 -40.12
CA LEU A 249 -8.28 21.26 -40.32
C LEU A 249 -7.82 19.91 -40.90
N LEU A 250 -6.93 19.92 -41.89
CA LEU A 250 -6.42 18.69 -42.50
C LEU A 250 -5.47 17.92 -41.57
N GLU A 251 -4.73 18.63 -40.72
CA GLU A 251 -3.89 18.02 -39.69
C GLU A 251 -4.75 17.35 -38.61
N LEU A 252 -5.81 17.99 -38.10
CA LEU A 252 -6.78 17.34 -37.21
C LEU A 252 -7.43 16.13 -37.88
N LEU A 253 -7.87 16.26 -39.14
CA LEU A 253 -8.50 15.15 -39.86
C LEU A 253 -7.54 13.98 -40.14
N SER A 254 -6.23 14.20 -40.08
CA SER A 254 -5.23 13.13 -40.24
C SER A 254 -5.18 12.17 -39.04
N VAL A 255 -5.67 12.64 -37.89
CA VAL A 255 -5.67 11.93 -36.59
C VAL A 255 -7.07 11.79 -36.00
N PHE A 256 -8.12 12.24 -36.70
CA PHE A 256 -9.51 12.18 -36.25
C PHE A 256 -9.95 10.77 -35.79
N GLY A 257 -10.51 10.71 -34.60
CA GLY A 257 -10.95 9.48 -33.95
C GLY A 257 -9.86 8.78 -33.12
N SER A 258 -8.66 9.36 -33.00
CA SER A 258 -7.68 8.89 -32.02
C SER A 258 -8.11 9.29 -30.60
N SER A 259 -8.09 8.34 -29.69
CA SER A 259 -8.00 8.61 -28.26
C SER A 259 -6.55 8.86 -27.90
N CYS A 260 -6.35 9.76 -26.95
CA CYS A 260 -5.06 10.21 -26.49
C CYS A 260 -4.87 9.71 -25.07
N SER A 261 -3.65 9.32 -24.79
CA SER A 261 -3.27 8.48 -23.67
C SER A 261 -1.84 8.89 -23.32
#